data_AF-A0A3D2LE21-F1
#
_entry.id   AF-A0A3D2LE21-F1
#
_cell.length_a   1.000
_cell.length_b   1.000
_cell.length_c   1.000
_cell.angle_alpha   90.00
_cell.angle_beta   90.00
_cell.angle_gamma   90.00
#
_symmetry.space_group_name_H-M   'P 1'
#
loop_
_entity.id
_entity.type
_entity.pdbx_description
1 polymer ?
#
loop_
_entity_poly.entity_id
_entity_poly.type
_entity_poly.pdbx_seq_one_letter_code
_entity_poly.pdbx_strand_id
1 'polypeptide(L)'
;LTQRLKTASEDTARHAALFAADLTDPDNLVPAANALTEHSKRNVLDASEILDVLDSVIPEAEDSLAADLMAVRAQVEALQLGTARIHLRVNAAQVRTVINRDLGLQTEDRELGRLALAELAQKARKSKPVQVNFADLFLEQSTARRQFMMCAQILKHIDSGSVIRFLIAESENPATVMGALYLARQYGVDDKLDISPLFETPEALETGGRFIERLLEEPEFLAYVQQRGYLSIQLGFSDAGRFIGQVAADMAIERIHNLIARALAAKGVNVDLLIFNTHGESMGRGAWPGTFEQRFDHLLTPWTRGGARARGLQLRHEVSFQGGDGFLHFANPALAE
;
A
#
# COMPACT_ATOMS: atom_id res chain seq x y z
N LEU A 1 5.03 -1.00 30.91
CA LEU A 1 4.87 -0.47 29.53
C LEU A 1 5.02 1.06 29.47
N THR A 2 4.23 1.84 30.22
CA THR A 2 4.20 3.32 30.15
C THR A 2 5.56 4.01 30.21
N GLN A 3 6.43 3.62 31.16
CA GLN A 3 7.78 4.19 31.27
C GLN A 3 8.63 3.91 30.02
N ARG A 4 8.52 2.71 29.44
CA ARG A 4 9.23 2.34 28.21
C ARG A 4 8.73 3.15 27.03
N LEU A 5 7.40 3.31 26.87
CA LEU A 5 6.81 4.15 25.82
C LEU A 5 7.24 5.61 25.94
N LYS A 6 7.32 6.15 27.16
CA LYS A 6 7.83 7.50 27.39
C LYS A 6 9.28 7.63 26.91
N THR A 7 10.16 6.72 27.31
CA THR A 7 11.57 6.76 26.87
C THR A 7 11.72 6.51 25.37
N ALA A 8 10.89 5.65 24.78
CA ALA A 8 10.87 5.41 23.34
C ALA A 8 10.45 6.68 22.59
N SER A 9 9.44 7.40 23.08
CA SER A 9 9.00 8.67 22.50
C SER A 9 10.10 9.74 22.55
N GLU A 10 10.85 9.83 23.65
CA GLU A 10 12.00 10.72 23.78
C GLU A 10 13.12 10.35 22.78
N ASP A 11 13.43 9.06 22.61
CA ASP A 11 14.39 8.58 21.61
C ASP A 11 13.93 8.89 20.18
N THR A 12 12.66 8.62 19.85
CA THR A 12 12.07 8.93 18.54
C THR A 12 12.15 10.42 18.23
N ALA A 13 11.88 11.30 19.20
CA ALA A 13 12.01 12.75 19.01
C ALA A 13 13.46 13.17 18.70
N ARG A 14 14.45 12.56 19.40
CA ARG A 14 15.87 12.80 19.11
C ARG A 14 16.26 12.30 17.72
N HIS A 15 15.81 11.11 17.32
CA HIS A 15 16.06 10.58 15.99
C HIS A 15 15.43 11.47 14.91
N ALA A 16 14.18 11.89 15.10
CA ALA A 16 13.50 12.80 14.17
C ALA A 16 14.26 14.12 13.99
N ALA A 17 14.85 14.67 15.06
CA ALA A 17 15.68 15.87 14.97
C ALA A 17 16.96 15.66 14.12
N LEU A 18 17.59 14.48 14.21
CA LEU A 18 18.74 14.14 13.35
C LEU A 18 18.33 14.00 11.88
N PHE A 19 17.19 13.36 11.62
CA PHE A 19 16.65 13.17 10.27
C PHE A 19 16.07 14.46 9.64
N ALA A 20 15.91 15.53 10.42
CA ALA A 20 15.49 16.85 9.93
C ALA A 20 16.63 17.67 9.29
N ALA A 21 17.88 17.24 9.46
CA ALA A 21 19.04 17.85 8.80
C ALA A 21 19.11 17.48 7.30
N ASP A 22 20.02 18.13 6.56
CA ASP A 22 20.28 17.77 5.17
C ASP A 22 21.01 16.44 5.09
N LEU A 23 20.26 15.36 4.78
CA LEU A 23 20.78 14.00 4.66
C LEU A 23 21.50 13.74 3.33
N THR A 24 21.65 14.74 2.46
CA THR A 24 22.57 14.64 1.31
C THR A 24 24.03 14.79 1.74
N ASP A 25 24.26 15.38 2.92
CA ASP A 25 25.56 15.48 3.58
C ASP A 25 25.85 14.20 4.40
N PRO A 26 26.91 13.44 4.09
CA PRO A 26 27.31 12.27 4.87
C PRO A 26 27.54 12.57 6.36
N ASP A 27 28.00 13.77 6.71
CA ASP A 27 28.27 14.15 8.10
C ASP A 27 26.99 14.25 8.94
N ASN A 28 25.84 14.49 8.30
CA ASN A 28 24.52 14.46 8.94
C ASN A 28 23.89 13.07 8.86
N LEU A 29 24.04 12.37 7.72
CA LEU A 29 23.42 11.07 7.50
C LEU A 29 23.98 9.99 8.45
N VAL A 30 25.29 9.92 8.63
CA VAL A 30 25.93 8.86 9.41
C VAL A 30 25.46 8.88 10.87
N PRO A 31 25.46 10.02 11.60
CA PRO A 31 24.90 10.07 12.94
C PRO A 31 23.41 9.71 12.99
N ALA A 32 22.61 10.19 12.04
CA ALA A 32 21.17 9.90 11.98
C ALA A 32 20.91 8.40 11.80
N ALA A 33 21.59 7.77 10.84
CA ALA A 33 21.49 6.35 10.57
C ALA A 33 21.97 5.51 11.77
N ASN A 34 23.11 5.86 12.38
CA ASN A 34 23.63 5.14 13.54
C ASN A 34 22.65 5.21 14.72
N ALA A 35 22.12 6.40 15.02
CA ALA A 35 21.16 6.57 16.12
C ALA A 35 19.89 5.72 15.91
N LEU A 36 19.36 5.67 14.70
CA LEU A 36 18.17 4.88 14.38
C LEU A 36 18.44 3.36 14.40
N THR A 37 19.64 2.93 14.01
CA THR A 37 20.00 1.52 13.89
C THR A 37 20.61 0.92 15.16
N GLU A 38 21.01 1.74 16.13
CA GLU A 38 21.47 1.30 17.45
C GLU A 38 20.28 0.88 18.33
N HIS A 39 19.87 -0.37 18.17
CA HIS A 39 18.77 -0.94 18.93
C HIS A 39 19.12 -1.15 20.41
N SER A 40 18.17 -0.81 21.27
CA SER A 40 18.24 -0.98 22.73
C SER A 40 16.93 -1.54 23.26
N LYS A 41 16.91 -1.97 24.52
CA LYS A 41 15.67 -2.42 25.21
C LYS A 41 14.60 -1.33 25.33
N ARG A 42 14.95 -0.07 25.04
CA ARG A 42 14.01 1.07 25.06
C ARG A 42 13.21 1.17 23.77
N ASN A 43 13.75 0.70 22.64
CA ASN A 43 13.06 0.73 21.35
C ASN A 43 11.80 -0.14 21.41
N VAL A 44 10.74 0.30 20.75
CA VAL A 44 9.54 -0.47 20.44
C VAL A 44 9.45 -0.44 18.93
N LEU A 45 9.53 -1.61 18.30
CA LEU A 45 9.53 -1.74 16.83
C LEU A 45 8.30 -2.50 16.34
N ASP A 46 7.59 -3.18 17.23
CA ASP A 46 6.38 -3.92 16.92
C ASP A 46 5.23 -3.45 17.81
N ALA A 47 4.12 -3.04 17.20
CA ALA A 47 2.93 -2.59 17.91
C ALA A 47 2.28 -3.70 18.74
N SER A 48 2.52 -4.99 18.43
CA SER A 48 2.05 -6.12 19.23
C SER A 48 2.52 -6.06 20.68
N GLU A 49 3.72 -5.51 20.95
CA GLU A 49 4.21 -5.32 22.32
C GLU A 49 3.31 -4.38 23.15
N ILE A 50 2.59 -3.47 22.49
CA ILE A 50 1.61 -2.57 23.11
C ILE A 50 0.25 -3.26 23.19
N LEU A 51 -0.17 -3.89 22.09
CA LEU A 51 -1.47 -4.57 21.99
C LEU A 51 -1.59 -5.71 23.01
N ASP A 52 -0.56 -6.54 23.19
CA ASP A 52 -0.56 -7.65 24.15
C ASP A 52 -0.80 -7.18 25.58
N VAL A 53 -0.22 -6.03 25.94
CA VAL A 53 -0.43 -5.43 27.26
C VAL A 53 -1.86 -4.91 27.37
N LEU A 54 -2.36 -4.19 26.37
CA LEU A 54 -3.74 -3.68 26.35
C LEU A 54 -4.75 -4.83 26.45
N ASP A 55 -4.55 -5.89 25.68
CA ASP A 55 -5.40 -7.09 25.68
C ASP A 55 -5.42 -7.80 27.04
N SER A 56 -4.31 -7.75 27.80
CA SER A 56 -4.26 -8.33 29.14
C SER A 56 -4.95 -7.49 30.21
N VAL A 57 -5.04 -6.16 30.04
CA VAL A 57 -5.57 -5.25 31.09
C VAL A 57 -7.01 -4.82 30.85
N ILE A 58 -7.48 -4.80 29.60
CA ILE A 58 -8.87 -4.43 29.26
C ILE A 58 -9.89 -5.29 30.03
N PRO A 59 -9.76 -6.63 30.13
CA PRO A 59 -10.75 -7.46 30.84
C PRO A 59 -10.81 -7.22 32.35
N GLU A 60 -9.75 -6.66 32.94
CA GLU A 60 -9.60 -6.43 34.38
C GLU A 60 -9.93 -4.98 34.78
N ALA A 61 -10.19 -4.10 33.79
CA ALA A 61 -10.48 -2.70 34.02
C ALA A 61 -11.98 -2.45 34.26
N GLU A 62 -12.29 -1.44 35.08
CA GLU A 62 -13.65 -0.90 35.22
C GLU A 62 -14.19 -0.41 33.86
N ASP A 63 -15.50 -0.52 33.63
CA ASP A 63 -16.15 -0.30 32.32
C ASP A 63 -15.70 0.98 31.59
N SER A 64 -15.63 2.11 32.29
CA SER A 64 -15.21 3.38 31.69
C SER A 64 -13.76 3.36 31.21
N LEU A 65 -12.86 2.76 31.99
CA LEU A 65 -11.45 2.66 31.63
C LEU A 65 -11.25 1.61 30.53
N ALA A 66 -12.00 0.50 30.58
CA ALA A 66 -11.99 -0.52 29.54
C ALA A 66 -12.35 0.09 28.18
N ALA A 67 -13.39 0.93 28.12
CA ALA A 67 -13.79 1.64 26.90
C ALA A 67 -12.66 2.53 26.34
N ASP A 68 -11.99 3.32 27.18
CA ASP A 68 -10.86 4.17 26.76
C ASP A 68 -9.67 3.33 26.26
N LEU A 69 -9.35 2.23 26.94
CA LEU A 69 -8.28 1.32 26.55
C LEU A 69 -8.60 0.61 25.23
N MET A 70 -9.85 0.23 25.00
CA MET A 70 -10.30 -0.34 23.71
C MET A 70 -10.14 0.67 22.58
N ALA A 71 -10.43 1.96 22.82
CA ALA A 71 -10.21 3.02 21.83
C ALA A 71 -8.72 3.17 21.49
N VAL A 72 -7.84 3.21 22.50
CA VAL A 72 -6.38 3.27 22.29
C VAL A 72 -5.88 2.02 21.56
N ARG A 73 -6.34 0.83 21.96
CA ARG A 73 -6.01 -0.44 21.29
C ARG A 73 -6.37 -0.40 19.81
N ALA A 74 -7.59 0.03 19.48
CA ALA A 74 -8.04 0.14 18.09
C ALA A 74 -7.19 1.14 17.29
N GLN A 75 -6.76 2.25 17.89
CA GLN A 75 -5.86 3.21 17.25
C GLN A 75 -4.48 2.60 16.97
N VAL A 76 -3.89 1.91 17.96
CA VAL A 76 -2.58 1.24 17.80
C VAL A 76 -2.67 0.14 16.75
N GLU A 77 -3.75 -0.63 16.72
CA GLU A 77 -3.95 -1.66 15.69
C GLU A 77 -4.05 -1.04 14.29
N ALA A 78 -4.80 0.06 14.14
CA ALA A 78 -5.01 0.72 12.85
C ALA A 78 -3.77 1.46 12.32
N LEU A 79 -3.00 2.11 13.21
CA LEU A 79 -1.89 2.99 12.86
C LEU A 79 -0.51 2.37 13.09
N GLN A 80 -0.46 1.22 13.78
CA GLN A 80 0.76 0.59 14.27
C GLN A 80 1.55 1.58 15.15
N LEU A 81 2.84 1.79 14.88
CA LEU A 81 3.66 2.76 15.63
C LEU A 81 3.69 4.15 14.98
N GLY A 82 3.00 4.32 13.85
CA GLY A 82 2.94 5.57 13.11
C GLY A 82 1.72 6.45 13.44
N THR A 83 1.61 7.56 12.72
CA THR A 83 0.42 8.43 12.73
C THR A 83 -0.48 8.18 11.53
N ALA A 84 0.02 7.48 10.51
CA ALA A 84 -0.67 7.06 9.30
C ALA A 84 0.07 5.87 8.66
N ARG A 85 -0.62 5.12 7.80
CA ARG A 85 0.01 4.08 6.97
C ARG A 85 0.82 4.72 5.85
N ILE A 86 1.93 4.08 5.49
CA ILE A 86 2.88 4.62 4.50
C ILE A 86 2.50 4.15 3.11
N HIS A 87 2.33 5.09 2.18
CA HIS A 87 2.18 4.83 0.76
C HIS A 87 3.39 5.38 0.01
N LEU A 88 4.11 4.51 -0.71
CA LEU A 88 5.13 4.89 -1.67
C LEU A 88 4.55 4.80 -3.07
N ARG A 89 4.86 5.79 -3.91
CA ARG A 89 4.42 5.82 -5.31
C ARG A 89 5.63 5.81 -6.24
N VAL A 90 5.54 4.99 -7.28
CA VAL A 90 6.51 4.90 -8.36
C VAL A 90 5.79 4.88 -9.71
N ASN A 91 6.44 5.34 -10.77
CA ASN A 91 5.95 5.11 -12.13
C ASN A 91 6.41 3.73 -12.62
N ALA A 92 5.55 3.02 -13.36
CA ALA A 92 5.86 1.72 -13.95
C ALA A 92 7.18 1.70 -14.75
N ALA A 93 7.53 2.80 -15.44
CA ALA A 93 8.78 2.95 -16.18
C ALA A 93 10.02 2.78 -15.28
N GLN A 94 10.00 3.31 -14.07
CA GLN A 94 11.15 3.23 -13.15
C GLN A 94 11.38 1.80 -12.68
N VAL A 95 10.30 1.03 -12.46
CA VAL A 95 10.39 -0.40 -12.14
C VAL A 95 10.94 -1.17 -13.34
N ARG A 96 10.42 -0.91 -14.55
CA ARG A 96 10.92 -1.53 -15.79
C ARG A 96 12.39 -1.27 -16.04
N THR A 97 12.90 -0.05 -15.81
CA THR A 97 14.32 0.25 -15.97
C THR A 97 15.20 -0.64 -15.09
N VAL A 98 14.78 -0.92 -13.86
CA VAL A 98 15.50 -1.83 -12.96
C VAL A 98 15.45 -3.26 -13.48
N ILE A 99 14.26 -3.73 -13.85
CA ILE A 99 14.05 -5.08 -14.38
C ILE A 99 14.90 -5.30 -15.63
N ASN A 100 14.87 -4.38 -16.59
CA ASN A 100 15.61 -4.51 -17.85
C ASN A 100 17.11 -4.57 -17.60
N ARG A 101 17.62 -3.78 -16.65
CA ARG A 101 19.03 -3.80 -16.25
C ARG A 101 19.43 -5.12 -15.57
N ASP A 102 18.57 -5.67 -14.72
CA ASP A 102 18.88 -6.89 -13.97
C ASP A 102 18.74 -8.16 -14.80
N LEU A 103 17.84 -8.14 -15.78
CA LEU A 103 17.43 -9.31 -16.53
C LEU A 103 17.93 -9.31 -17.98
N GLY A 104 18.35 -8.17 -18.50
CA GLY A 104 18.59 -8.00 -19.93
C GLY A 104 17.33 -8.16 -20.78
N LEU A 105 16.14 -8.09 -20.17
CA LEU A 105 14.86 -8.24 -20.86
C LEU A 105 14.42 -6.91 -21.47
N GLN A 106 13.91 -6.95 -22.71
CA GLN A 106 13.15 -5.84 -23.29
C GLN A 106 11.66 -6.11 -23.06
N THR A 107 11.02 -5.35 -22.17
CA THR A 107 9.60 -5.52 -21.80
C THR A 107 8.61 -4.78 -22.71
N GLU A 108 9.02 -4.36 -23.90
CA GLU A 108 8.24 -3.43 -24.76
C GLU A 108 7.26 -4.15 -25.71
N ASP A 109 7.50 -5.42 -26.06
CA ASP A 109 6.61 -6.16 -26.95
C ASP A 109 5.54 -6.95 -26.17
N ARG A 110 4.30 -6.93 -26.67
CA ARG A 110 3.13 -7.58 -26.04
C ARG A 110 3.27 -9.11 -25.98
N GLU A 111 3.96 -9.70 -26.95
CA GLU A 111 4.32 -11.12 -26.96
C GLU A 111 5.48 -11.41 -25.99
N LEU A 112 6.48 -10.51 -25.93
CA LEU A 112 7.55 -10.56 -24.92
C LEU A 112 7.00 -10.40 -23.49
N GLY A 113 5.87 -9.73 -23.30
CA GLY A 113 5.25 -9.50 -22.00
C GLY A 113 4.87 -10.76 -21.24
N ARG A 114 4.37 -11.82 -21.91
CA ARG A 114 4.06 -13.09 -21.21
C ARG A 114 5.33 -13.84 -20.83
N LEU A 115 6.31 -13.88 -21.73
CA LEU A 115 7.59 -14.53 -21.47
C LEU A 115 8.31 -13.83 -20.30
N ALA A 116 8.33 -12.49 -20.32
CA ALA A 116 8.89 -11.67 -19.26
C ALA A 116 8.16 -11.86 -17.94
N LEU A 117 6.82 -11.96 -17.95
CA LEU A 117 6.02 -12.25 -16.76
C LEU A 117 6.42 -13.59 -16.12
N ALA A 118 6.47 -14.66 -16.92
CA ALA A 118 6.84 -15.99 -16.44
C ALA A 118 8.29 -16.07 -15.94
N GLU A 119 9.23 -15.41 -16.62
CA GLU A 119 10.62 -15.33 -16.18
C GLU A 119 10.74 -14.55 -14.86
N LEU A 120 10.04 -13.43 -14.74
CA LEU A 120 9.97 -12.65 -13.52
C LEU A 120 9.36 -13.44 -12.36
N ALA A 121 8.31 -14.21 -12.61
CA ALA A 121 7.74 -15.13 -11.61
C ALA A 121 8.80 -16.14 -11.16
N GLN A 122 9.54 -16.76 -12.10
CA GLN A 122 10.60 -17.70 -11.77
C GLN A 122 11.72 -17.06 -10.93
N LYS A 123 12.08 -15.81 -11.21
CA LYS A 123 13.08 -15.06 -10.44
C LYS A 123 12.55 -14.64 -9.08
N ALA A 124 11.31 -14.18 -8.99
CA ALA A 124 10.64 -13.90 -7.72
C ALA A 124 10.64 -15.15 -6.82
N ARG A 125 10.38 -16.33 -7.38
CA ARG A 125 10.43 -17.61 -6.64
C ARG A 125 11.82 -17.94 -6.07
N LYS A 126 12.87 -17.67 -6.85
CA LYS A 126 14.26 -18.00 -6.49
C LYS A 126 14.98 -16.88 -5.74
N SER A 127 14.35 -15.72 -5.62
CA SER A 127 14.94 -14.52 -5.03
C SER A 127 15.30 -14.78 -3.58
N LYS A 128 16.44 -14.26 -3.16
CA LYS A 128 16.91 -14.33 -1.77
C LYS A 128 17.09 -12.91 -1.25
N PRO A 129 16.61 -12.60 -0.04
CA PRO A 129 16.77 -11.28 0.55
C PRO A 129 18.23 -10.85 0.63
N VAL A 130 18.52 -9.66 0.13
CA VAL A 130 19.80 -8.96 0.26
C VAL A 130 19.68 -8.03 1.46
N GLN A 131 20.68 -8.07 2.34
CA GLN A 131 20.77 -7.14 3.46
C GLN A 131 21.19 -5.78 2.94
N VAL A 132 20.44 -4.74 3.31
CA VAL A 132 20.70 -3.35 2.93
C VAL A 132 20.78 -2.47 4.17
N ASN A 133 21.60 -1.43 4.09
CA ASN A 133 21.76 -0.42 5.13
C ASN A 133 21.56 1.00 4.56
N PHE A 134 21.67 2.02 5.42
CA PHE A 134 21.51 3.41 5.00
C PHE A 134 22.57 3.92 4.02
N ALA A 135 23.79 3.36 4.01
CA ALA A 135 24.80 3.71 3.02
C ALA A 135 24.43 3.17 1.63
N ASP A 136 23.91 1.94 1.54
CA ASP A 136 23.38 1.40 0.28
C ASP A 136 22.23 2.26 -0.25
N LEU A 137 21.32 2.66 0.65
CA LEU A 137 20.20 3.54 0.32
C LEU A 137 20.66 4.92 -0.20
N PHE A 138 21.71 5.47 0.40
CA PHE A 138 22.29 6.76 0.00
C PHE A 138 22.94 6.70 -1.38
N LEU A 139 23.65 5.61 -1.69
CA LEU A 139 24.35 5.42 -2.97
C LEU A 139 23.41 5.00 -4.11
N GLU A 140 22.26 4.37 -3.82
CA GLU A 140 21.34 3.89 -4.84
C GLU A 140 20.70 5.05 -5.63
N GLN A 141 20.91 5.00 -6.95
CA GLN A 141 20.45 6.02 -7.90
C GLN A 141 19.08 5.66 -8.50
N SER A 142 18.73 4.37 -8.55
CA SER A 142 17.41 3.95 -9.01
C SER A 142 16.35 4.29 -7.97
N THR A 143 15.42 5.18 -8.35
CA THR A 143 14.27 5.54 -7.51
C THR A 143 13.50 4.32 -7.04
N ALA A 144 13.25 3.35 -7.93
CA ALA A 144 12.50 2.15 -7.58
C ALA A 144 13.23 1.30 -6.54
N ARG A 145 14.51 0.96 -6.77
CA ARG A 145 15.30 0.18 -5.79
C ARG A 145 15.44 0.89 -4.47
N ARG A 146 15.71 2.20 -4.52
CA ARG A 146 15.82 3.03 -3.32
C ARG A 146 14.53 2.98 -2.50
N GLN A 147 13.35 2.98 -3.12
CA GLN A 147 12.09 2.81 -2.40
C GLN A 147 11.95 1.43 -1.74
N PHE A 148 12.30 0.34 -2.40
CA PHE A 148 12.27 -1.00 -1.76
C PHE A 148 13.28 -1.11 -0.61
N MET A 149 14.49 -0.57 -0.77
CA MET A 149 15.49 -0.48 0.30
C MET A 149 14.97 0.36 1.47
N MET A 150 14.26 1.45 1.19
CA MET A 150 13.64 2.29 2.21
C MET A 150 12.55 1.53 2.98
N CYS A 151 11.71 0.75 2.30
CA CYS A 151 10.77 -0.16 2.97
C CYS A 151 11.50 -1.10 3.94
N ALA A 152 12.60 -1.69 3.50
CA ALA A 152 13.39 -2.59 4.35
C ALA A 152 13.94 -1.87 5.59
N GLN A 153 14.41 -0.63 5.46
CA GLN A 153 14.88 0.16 6.61
C GLN A 153 13.75 0.56 7.55
N ILE A 154 12.59 0.95 7.02
CA ILE A 154 11.39 1.29 7.83
C ILE A 154 10.97 0.07 8.65
N LEU A 155 10.79 -1.08 8.00
CA LEU A 155 10.34 -2.31 8.64
C LEU A 155 11.35 -2.84 9.67
N LYS A 156 12.64 -2.61 9.45
CA LYS A 156 13.70 -3.07 10.36
C LYS A 156 13.93 -2.15 11.56
N HIS A 157 13.75 -0.84 11.39
CA HIS A 157 14.23 0.14 12.38
C HIS A 157 13.16 1.10 12.90
N ILE A 158 11.95 1.10 12.35
CA ILE A 158 10.87 2.03 12.76
C ILE A 158 9.63 1.24 13.20
N ASP A 159 9.09 0.41 12.31
CA ASP A 159 7.82 -0.29 12.55
C ASP A 159 7.78 -1.58 11.72
N SER A 160 8.02 -2.73 12.36
CA SER A 160 8.00 -4.05 11.73
C SER A 160 6.59 -4.57 11.47
N GLY A 161 5.59 -3.99 12.13
CA GLY A 161 4.19 -4.37 12.00
C GLY A 161 3.53 -3.77 10.76
N SER A 162 3.91 -2.54 10.41
CA SER A 162 3.27 -1.73 9.37
C SER A 162 3.30 -2.35 7.98
N VAL A 163 2.16 -2.29 7.30
CA VAL A 163 2.06 -2.60 5.87
C VAL A 163 2.32 -1.33 5.08
N ILE A 164 3.28 -1.39 4.17
CA ILE A 164 3.64 -0.27 3.29
C ILE A 164 2.99 -0.50 1.93
N ARG A 165 2.12 0.41 1.48
CA ARG A 165 1.56 0.33 0.13
C ARG A 165 2.52 0.84 -0.91
N PHE A 166 2.76 0.03 -1.92
CA PHE A 166 3.61 0.33 -3.07
C PHE A 166 2.75 0.51 -4.32
N LEU A 167 2.45 1.78 -4.62
CA LEU A 167 1.61 2.19 -5.73
C LEU A 167 2.42 2.26 -7.01
N ILE A 168 1.97 1.54 -8.04
CA ILE A 168 2.59 1.56 -9.38
C ILE A 168 1.67 2.32 -10.33
N ALA A 169 2.01 3.58 -10.58
CA ALA A 169 1.32 4.42 -11.57
C ALA A 169 1.56 3.92 -13.00
N GLU A 170 0.63 4.20 -13.92
CA GLU A 170 0.70 3.82 -15.33
C GLU A 170 0.93 2.30 -15.53
N SER A 171 0.18 1.49 -14.79
CA SER A 171 0.30 0.02 -14.81
C SER A 171 -0.43 -0.59 -16.02
N GLU A 172 0.28 -0.73 -17.14
CA GLU A 172 -0.29 -1.30 -18.39
C GLU A 172 0.25 -2.70 -18.73
N ASN A 173 1.39 -3.10 -18.16
CA ASN A 173 1.99 -4.42 -18.35
C ASN A 173 2.10 -5.22 -17.02
N PRO A 174 1.43 -6.39 -16.89
CA PRO A 174 1.51 -7.29 -15.73
C PRO A 174 2.94 -7.60 -15.26
N ALA A 175 3.89 -7.72 -16.19
CA ALA A 175 5.29 -7.98 -15.89
C ALA A 175 5.88 -6.92 -14.94
N THR A 176 5.41 -5.67 -15.00
CA THR A 176 5.87 -4.61 -14.08
C THR A 176 5.50 -4.92 -12.62
N VAL A 177 4.27 -5.41 -12.39
CA VAL A 177 3.79 -5.78 -11.05
C VAL A 177 4.54 -7.01 -10.53
N MET A 178 4.74 -8.02 -11.39
CA MET A 178 5.56 -9.17 -11.02
C MET A 178 7.02 -8.79 -10.72
N GLY A 179 7.57 -7.82 -11.45
CA GLY A 179 8.91 -7.31 -11.17
C GLY A 179 8.99 -6.51 -9.87
N ALA A 180 7.95 -5.79 -9.49
CA ALA A 180 7.85 -5.22 -8.15
C ALA A 180 7.83 -6.31 -7.06
N LEU A 181 7.13 -7.43 -7.28
CA LEU A 181 7.16 -8.58 -6.35
C LEU A 181 8.55 -9.23 -6.28
N TYR A 182 9.23 -9.37 -7.41
CA TYR A 182 10.61 -9.84 -7.45
C TYR A 182 11.54 -8.94 -6.61
N LEU A 183 11.45 -7.62 -6.78
CA LEU A 183 12.24 -6.66 -5.99
C LEU A 183 11.85 -6.69 -4.51
N ALA A 184 10.57 -6.79 -4.18
CA ALA A 184 10.10 -6.91 -2.80
C ALA A 184 10.73 -8.13 -2.11
N ARG A 185 10.75 -9.29 -2.77
CA ARG A 185 11.42 -10.51 -2.27
C ARG A 185 12.95 -10.36 -2.19
N GLN A 186 13.54 -9.67 -3.16
CA GLN A 186 14.98 -9.40 -3.17
C GLN A 186 15.41 -8.56 -1.97
N TYR A 187 14.55 -7.70 -1.45
CA TYR A 187 14.82 -6.91 -0.25
C TYR A 187 14.14 -7.45 1.02
N GLY A 188 13.46 -8.60 0.92
CA GLY A 188 12.83 -9.28 2.05
C GLY A 188 11.68 -8.49 2.68
N VAL A 189 10.86 -7.81 1.86
CA VAL A 189 9.74 -6.98 2.33
C VAL A 189 8.39 -7.41 1.76
N ASP A 190 8.33 -8.50 0.99
CA ASP A 190 7.12 -8.91 0.26
C ASP A 190 5.94 -9.31 1.15
N ASP A 191 6.19 -9.74 2.38
CA ASP A 191 5.16 -10.04 3.37
C ASP A 191 4.49 -8.78 3.95
N LYS A 192 5.18 -7.63 3.92
CA LYS A 192 4.71 -6.34 4.43
C LYS A 192 4.47 -5.27 3.35
N LEU A 193 4.74 -5.59 2.09
CA LEU A 193 4.53 -4.66 0.98
C LEU A 193 3.17 -4.91 0.31
N ASP A 194 2.37 -3.86 0.15
CA ASP A 194 1.10 -3.88 -0.58
C ASP A 194 1.26 -3.33 -2.00
N ILE A 195 1.66 -4.19 -2.92
CA ILE A 195 1.78 -3.85 -4.35
C ILE A 195 0.39 -3.62 -4.94
N SER A 196 0.14 -2.37 -5.36
CA SER A 196 -1.17 -1.93 -5.87
C SER A 196 -1.00 -1.22 -7.22
N PRO A 197 -1.34 -1.88 -8.35
CA PRO A 197 -1.35 -1.22 -9.66
C PRO A 197 -2.46 -0.17 -9.72
N LEU A 198 -2.14 0.96 -10.34
CA LEU A 198 -3.07 2.06 -10.61
C LEU A 198 -3.52 2.02 -12.07
N PHE A 199 -4.84 1.95 -12.27
CA PHE A 199 -5.48 2.06 -13.59
C PHE A 199 -6.17 3.42 -13.73
N GLU A 200 -5.61 4.26 -14.59
CA GLU A 200 -6.06 5.65 -14.79
C GLU A 200 -6.08 6.08 -16.26
N THR A 201 -5.41 5.34 -17.16
CA THR A 201 -5.46 5.57 -18.62
C THR A 201 -6.64 4.84 -19.25
N PRO A 202 -7.17 5.31 -20.40
CA PRO A 202 -8.25 4.61 -21.10
C PRO A 202 -7.91 3.16 -21.46
N GLU A 203 -6.68 2.90 -21.90
CA GLU A 203 -6.20 1.54 -22.20
C GLU A 203 -6.14 0.66 -20.95
N ALA A 204 -5.64 1.21 -19.84
CA ALA A 204 -5.61 0.55 -18.55
C ALA A 204 -7.03 0.18 -18.06
N LEU A 205 -8.01 1.06 -18.23
CA LEU A 205 -9.41 0.80 -17.85
C LEU A 205 -10.08 -0.26 -18.75
N GLU A 206 -9.75 -0.29 -20.04
CA GLU A 206 -10.29 -1.29 -20.97
C GLU A 206 -9.68 -2.68 -20.74
N THR A 207 -8.41 -2.74 -20.37
CA THR A 207 -7.64 -4.00 -20.30
C THR A 207 -7.38 -4.51 -18.89
N GLY A 208 -7.64 -3.70 -17.85
CA GLY A 208 -7.27 -3.99 -16.47
C GLY A 208 -7.88 -5.27 -15.89
N GLY A 209 -9.06 -5.68 -16.34
CA GLY A 209 -9.62 -7.00 -15.99
C GLY A 209 -8.73 -8.16 -16.45
N ARG A 210 -8.32 -8.15 -17.72
CA ARG A 210 -7.39 -9.16 -18.29
C ARG A 210 -5.98 -9.04 -17.72
N PHE A 211 -5.56 -7.82 -17.38
CA PHE A 211 -4.29 -7.56 -16.71
C PHE A 211 -4.21 -8.31 -15.38
N ILE A 212 -5.22 -8.18 -14.52
CA ILE A 212 -5.25 -8.86 -13.22
C ILE A 212 -5.45 -10.37 -13.39
N GLU A 213 -6.30 -10.79 -14.32
CA GLU A 213 -6.50 -12.22 -14.63
C GLU A 213 -5.17 -12.91 -14.94
N ARG A 214 -4.33 -12.30 -15.80
CA ARG A 214 -2.99 -12.80 -16.12
C ARG A 214 -2.05 -12.85 -14.91
N LEU A 215 -2.06 -11.83 -14.05
CA LEU A 215 -1.28 -11.87 -12.81
C LEU A 215 -1.71 -13.03 -11.91
N LEU A 216 -3.01 -13.26 -11.78
CA LEU A 216 -3.56 -14.34 -10.96
C LEU A 216 -3.40 -15.73 -11.59
N GLU A 217 -2.99 -15.83 -12.87
CA GLU A 217 -2.57 -17.10 -13.49
C GLU A 217 -1.17 -17.51 -13.05
N GLU A 218 -0.33 -16.55 -12.64
CA GLU A 218 1.02 -16.83 -12.14
C GLU A 218 0.96 -17.32 -10.67
N PRO A 219 1.43 -18.55 -10.37
CA PRO A 219 1.35 -19.12 -9.03
C PRO A 219 2.05 -18.28 -7.96
N GLU A 220 3.15 -17.63 -8.30
CA GLU A 220 3.93 -16.80 -7.38
C GLU A 220 3.18 -15.54 -6.94
N PHE A 221 2.42 -14.92 -7.85
CA PHE A 221 1.60 -13.77 -7.51
C PHE A 221 0.35 -14.18 -6.74
N LEU A 222 -0.27 -15.31 -7.12
CA LEU A 222 -1.40 -15.86 -6.38
C LEU A 222 -1.01 -16.20 -4.93
N ALA A 223 0.15 -16.83 -4.73
CA ALA A 223 0.67 -17.13 -3.39
C ALA A 223 0.94 -15.86 -2.58
N TYR A 224 1.50 -14.82 -3.20
CA TYR A 224 1.70 -13.51 -2.56
C TYR A 224 0.37 -12.90 -2.09
N VAL A 225 -0.67 -12.84 -2.94
CA VAL A 225 -1.96 -12.28 -2.52
C VAL A 225 -2.67 -13.14 -1.46
N GLN A 226 -2.50 -14.46 -1.51
CA GLN A 226 -3.03 -15.37 -0.49
C GLN A 226 -2.33 -15.17 0.87
N GLN A 227 -1.01 -15.03 0.88
CA GLN A 227 -0.25 -14.78 2.11
C GLN A 227 -0.70 -13.50 2.80
N ARG A 228 -0.99 -12.45 2.01
CA ARG A 228 -1.50 -11.18 2.57
C ARG A 228 -3.00 -11.17 2.86
N GLY A 229 -3.74 -12.08 2.25
CA GLY A 229 -5.20 -12.19 2.39
C GLY A 229 -6.01 -11.19 1.55
N TYR A 230 -5.38 -10.34 0.75
CA TYR A 230 -6.08 -9.42 -0.16
C TYR A 230 -5.25 -8.97 -1.36
N LEU A 231 -5.93 -8.78 -2.50
CA LEU A 231 -5.41 -8.10 -3.70
C LEU A 231 -5.81 -6.62 -3.64
N SER A 232 -4.86 -5.71 -3.81
CA SER A 232 -5.12 -4.27 -3.90
C SER A 232 -5.07 -3.78 -5.35
N ILE A 233 -5.99 -2.90 -5.71
CA ILE A 233 -5.98 -2.13 -6.95
C ILE A 233 -6.31 -0.67 -6.64
N GLN A 234 -5.79 0.26 -7.45
CA GLN A 234 -6.13 1.68 -7.36
C GLN A 234 -6.75 2.18 -8.66
N LEU A 235 -7.76 3.03 -8.55
CA LEU A 235 -8.43 3.68 -9.67
C LEU A 235 -8.39 5.20 -9.51
N GLY A 236 -8.04 5.92 -10.58
CA GLY A 236 -7.97 7.38 -10.61
C GLY A 236 -9.14 8.00 -11.37
N PHE A 237 -10.13 8.55 -10.66
CA PHE A 237 -11.33 9.14 -11.27
C PHE A 237 -11.01 10.42 -12.04
N SER A 238 -10.15 11.29 -11.49
CA SER A 238 -9.78 12.56 -12.14
C SER A 238 -9.04 12.34 -13.45
N ASP A 239 -8.02 11.48 -13.45
CA ASP A 239 -7.22 11.24 -14.65
C ASP A 239 -8.06 10.52 -15.71
N ALA A 240 -8.82 9.50 -15.33
CA ALA A 240 -9.78 8.86 -16.23
C ALA A 240 -10.78 9.87 -16.83
N GLY A 241 -11.39 10.70 -15.98
CA GLY A 241 -12.34 11.74 -16.40
C GLY A 241 -11.71 12.79 -17.32
N ARG A 242 -10.44 13.16 -17.10
CA ARG A 242 -9.68 14.06 -17.96
C ARG A 242 -9.48 13.50 -19.37
N PHE A 243 -9.35 12.18 -19.52
CA PHE A 243 -9.13 11.55 -20.82
C PHE A 243 -10.41 11.28 -21.61
N ILE A 244 -11.46 10.78 -20.95
CA ILE A 244 -12.67 10.26 -21.64
C ILE A 244 -13.98 10.92 -21.20
N GLY A 245 -13.92 11.92 -20.31
CA GLY A 245 -15.09 12.55 -19.70
C GLY A 245 -15.59 11.76 -18.48
N GLN A 246 -16.11 12.48 -17.49
CA GLN A 246 -16.43 11.90 -16.17
C GLN A 246 -17.46 10.76 -16.24
N VAL A 247 -18.53 10.91 -17.02
CA VAL A 247 -19.58 9.88 -17.13
C VAL A 247 -19.02 8.58 -17.72
N ALA A 248 -18.21 8.69 -18.79
CA ALA A 248 -17.59 7.52 -19.41
C ALA A 248 -16.54 6.89 -18.48
N ALA A 249 -15.78 7.70 -17.74
CA ALA A 249 -14.84 7.24 -16.74
C ALA A 249 -15.53 6.45 -15.62
N ASP A 250 -16.62 6.95 -15.05
CA ASP A 250 -17.37 6.28 -13.98
C ASP A 250 -17.88 4.91 -14.46
N MET A 251 -18.45 4.82 -15.66
CA MET A 251 -18.90 3.56 -16.25
C MET A 251 -17.74 2.60 -16.53
N ALA A 252 -16.60 3.11 -17.02
CA ALA A 252 -15.41 2.31 -17.26
C ALA A 252 -14.82 1.76 -15.96
N ILE A 253 -14.81 2.57 -14.89
CA ILE A 253 -14.33 2.21 -13.55
C ILE A 253 -15.23 1.16 -12.91
N GLU A 254 -16.56 1.31 -12.96
CA GLU A 254 -17.49 0.29 -12.46
C GLU A 254 -17.29 -1.04 -13.21
N ARG A 255 -17.10 -0.99 -14.53
CA ARG A 255 -16.85 -2.18 -15.35
C ARG A 255 -15.56 -2.90 -14.94
N ILE A 256 -14.45 -2.18 -14.75
CA ILE A 256 -13.17 -2.78 -14.34
C ILE A 256 -13.26 -3.36 -12.92
N HIS A 257 -13.95 -2.73 -11.97
CA HIS A 257 -14.18 -3.31 -10.63
C HIS A 257 -14.82 -4.68 -10.73
N ASN A 258 -15.88 -4.81 -11.55
CA ASN A 258 -16.61 -6.06 -11.73
C ASN A 258 -15.82 -7.12 -12.50
N LEU A 259 -14.98 -6.72 -13.46
CA LEU A 259 -14.09 -7.63 -14.17
C LEU A 259 -13.02 -8.21 -13.24
N ILE A 260 -12.39 -7.38 -12.41
CA ILE A 260 -11.36 -7.82 -11.46
C ILE A 260 -11.97 -8.68 -10.36
N ALA A 261 -13.11 -8.27 -9.80
CA ALA A 261 -13.84 -9.08 -8.81
C ALA A 261 -14.19 -10.48 -9.34
N ARG A 262 -14.62 -10.57 -10.61
CA ARG A 262 -14.88 -11.86 -11.26
C ARG A 262 -13.61 -12.69 -11.43
N ALA A 263 -12.52 -12.08 -11.89
CA ALA A 263 -11.25 -12.78 -12.10
C ALA A 263 -10.70 -13.35 -10.78
N LEU A 264 -10.76 -12.58 -9.69
CA LEU A 264 -10.32 -13.04 -8.37
C LEU A 264 -11.23 -14.13 -7.80
N ALA A 265 -12.55 -13.95 -7.84
CA ALA A 265 -13.49 -14.94 -7.36
C ALA A 265 -13.38 -16.28 -8.10
N ALA A 266 -13.08 -16.25 -9.41
CA ALA A 266 -12.87 -17.45 -10.22
C ALA A 266 -11.68 -18.31 -9.77
N LYS A 267 -10.74 -17.76 -8.98
CA LYS A 267 -9.61 -18.53 -8.42
C LYS A 267 -10.02 -19.40 -7.24
N GLY A 268 -11.19 -19.17 -6.64
CA GLY A 268 -11.69 -19.97 -5.52
C GLY A 268 -10.82 -19.91 -4.26
N VAL A 269 -10.08 -18.81 -4.07
CA VAL A 269 -9.21 -18.57 -2.92
C VAL A 269 -9.87 -17.59 -1.94
N ASN A 270 -9.61 -17.75 -0.65
CA ASN A 270 -10.10 -16.84 0.38
C ASN A 270 -9.23 -15.57 0.45
N VAL A 271 -9.44 -14.65 -0.50
CA VAL A 271 -8.69 -13.41 -0.67
C VAL A 271 -9.67 -12.27 -0.91
N ASP A 272 -9.56 -11.19 -0.16
CA ASP A 272 -10.40 -10.00 -0.34
C ASP A 272 -9.91 -9.16 -1.54
N LEU A 273 -10.80 -8.36 -2.11
CA LEU A 273 -10.44 -7.35 -3.09
C LEU A 273 -10.47 -5.96 -2.45
N LEU A 274 -9.29 -5.35 -2.30
CA LEU A 274 -9.14 -3.97 -1.88
C LEU A 274 -9.17 -3.05 -3.11
N ILE A 275 -10.19 -2.18 -3.15
CA ILE A 275 -10.36 -1.16 -4.18
C ILE A 275 -10.08 0.19 -3.56
N PHE A 276 -8.97 0.80 -3.95
CA PHE A 276 -8.61 2.16 -3.55
C PHE A 276 -9.02 3.16 -4.64
N ASN A 277 -10.14 3.84 -4.41
CA ASN A 277 -10.66 4.83 -5.35
C ASN A 277 -10.16 6.23 -5.00
N THR A 278 -9.48 6.87 -5.93
CA THR A 278 -8.93 8.21 -5.75
C THR A 278 -9.66 9.23 -6.62
N HIS A 279 -10.07 10.34 -6.01
CA HIS A 279 -10.89 11.34 -6.68
C HIS A 279 -10.09 12.26 -7.60
N GLY A 280 -8.90 12.68 -7.21
CA GLY A 280 -8.16 13.79 -7.81
C GLY A 280 -8.99 15.08 -7.85
N GLU A 281 -9.17 15.67 -9.03
CA GLU A 281 -10.02 16.83 -9.32
C GLU A 281 -11.43 16.49 -9.82
N SER A 282 -11.86 15.23 -9.70
CA SER A 282 -13.24 14.81 -10.01
C SER A 282 -14.25 15.35 -8.99
N MET A 283 -15.54 15.03 -9.19
CA MET A 283 -16.67 15.45 -8.34
C MET A 283 -16.51 15.20 -6.83
N GLY A 284 -15.61 14.30 -6.40
CA GLY A 284 -15.32 14.10 -4.97
C GLY A 284 -14.02 14.73 -4.47
N ARG A 285 -13.40 15.63 -5.23
CA ARG A 285 -12.41 16.57 -4.68
C ARG A 285 -13.12 17.46 -3.68
N GLY A 286 -12.67 17.46 -2.44
CA GLY A 286 -13.37 18.18 -1.38
C GLY A 286 -14.56 17.40 -0.80
N ALA A 287 -15.64 18.10 -0.49
CA ALA A 287 -16.89 17.51 -0.04
C ALA A 287 -17.74 17.09 -1.25
N TRP A 288 -18.13 15.81 -1.29
CA TRP A 288 -19.10 15.34 -2.30
C TRP A 288 -20.45 16.00 -2.02
N PRO A 289 -21.22 16.43 -3.04
CA PRO A 289 -22.55 16.98 -2.81
C PRO A 289 -23.48 15.89 -2.27
N GLY A 290 -23.93 16.03 -1.02
CA GLY A 290 -24.87 15.11 -0.39
C GLY A 290 -24.29 14.37 0.81
N THR A 291 -24.71 13.12 1.02
CA THR A 291 -24.33 12.31 2.18
C THR A 291 -23.04 11.52 1.94
N PHE A 292 -22.41 11.05 3.02
CA PHE A 292 -21.29 10.11 2.95
C PHE A 292 -21.65 8.82 2.20
N GLU A 293 -22.86 8.31 2.41
CA GLU A 293 -23.36 7.13 1.70
C GLU A 293 -23.38 7.35 0.18
N GLN A 294 -23.91 8.49 -0.28
CA GLN A 294 -23.93 8.84 -1.70
C GLN A 294 -22.53 8.96 -2.29
N ARG A 295 -21.58 9.52 -1.52
CA ARG A 295 -20.16 9.59 -1.92
C ARG A 295 -19.58 8.18 -2.11
N PHE A 296 -19.79 7.29 -1.14
CA PHE A 296 -19.25 5.94 -1.20
C PHE A 296 -19.92 5.07 -2.26
N ASP A 297 -21.19 5.30 -2.55
CA ASP A 297 -21.92 4.64 -3.63
C ASP A 297 -21.49 5.14 -5.01
N HIS A 298 -21.14 6.41 -5.16
CA HIS A 298 -20.55 6.92 -6.40
C HIS A 298 -19.21 6.24 -6.72
N LEU A 299 -18.35 6.09 -5.72
CA LEU A 299 -17.01 5.50 -5.89
C LEU A 299 -17.05 3.98 -6.05
N LEU A 300 -17.97 3.32 -5.36
CA LEU A 300 -18.12 1.87 -5.40
C LEU A 300 -19.60 1.52 -5.28
N THR A 301 -20.21 1.30 -6.44
CA THR A 301 -21.66 1.22 -6.61
C THR A 301 -22.30 0.06 -5.82
N PRO A 302 -23.57 0.20 -5.39
CA PRO A 302 -24.34 -0.90 -4.83
C PRO A 302 -24.38 -2.13 -5.74
N TRP A 303 -24.38 -1.92 -7.06
CA TRP A 303 -24.29 -2.99 -8.07
C TRP A 303 -22.99 -3.78 -7.94
N THR A 304 -21.84 -3.11 -7.89
CA THR A 304 -20.53 -3.76 -7.72
C THR A 304 -20.42 -4.49 -6.39
N ARG A 305 -20.89 -3.87 -5.29
CA ARG A 305 -20.92 -4.50 -3.96
C ARG A 305 -21.81 -5.74 -3.95
N GLY A 306 -23.01 -5.66 -4.55
CA GLY A 306 -23.93 -6.77 -4.68
C GLY A 306 -23.36 -7.91 -5.53
N GLY A 307 -22.72 -7.56 -6.65
CA GLY A 307 -22.03 -8.51 -7.52
C GLY A 307 -20.87 -9.23 -6.85
N ALA A 308 -20.08 -8.55 -6.02
CA ALA A 308 -19.01 -9.18 -5.25
C ALA A 308 -19.56 -10.15 -4.19
N ARG A 309 -20.57 -9.71 -3.41
CA ARG A 309 -21.25 -10.58 -2.43
C ARG A 309 -21.86 -11.84 -3.06
N ALA A 310 -22.50 -11.71 -4.22
CA ALA A 310 -23.07 -12.85 -4.94
C ALA A 310 -22.01 -13.89 -5.39
N ARG A 311 -20.73 -13.49 -5.42
CA ARG A 311 -19.59 -14.36 -5.75
C ARG A 311 -18.83 -14.84 -4.50
N GLY A 312 -19.32 -14.51 -3.29
CA GLY A 312 -18.60 -14.78 -2.04
C GLY A 312 -17.31 -13.98 -1.88
N LEU A 313 -17.15 -12.88 -2.63
CA LEU A 313 -15.96 -12.04 -2.55
C LEU A 313 -16.19 -10.85 -1.61
N GLN A 314 -15.34 -10.75 -0.58
CA GLN A 314 -15.31 -9.61 0.32
C GLN A 314 -14.58 -8.43 -0.34
N LEU A 315 -15.20 -7.25 -0.31
CA LEU A 315 -14.57 -6.01 -0.77
C LEU A 315 -14.04 -5.21 0.43
N ARG A 316 -12.82 -4.68 0.29
CA ARG A 316 -12.28 -3.62 1.14
C ARG A 316 -12.29 -2.34 0.32
N HIS A 317 -12.93 -1.28 0.79
CA HIS A 317 -13.03 -0.02 0.05
C HIS A 317 -12.22 1.05 0.75
N GLU A 318 -11.27 1.63 0.04
CA GLU A 318 -10.53 2.79 0.49
C GLU A 318 -10.77 3.95 -0.46
N VAL A 319 -10.81 5.16 0.08
CA VAL A 319 -11.08 6.37 -0.70
C VAL A 319 -10.12 7.48 -0.31
N SER A 320 -9.76 8.33 -1.27
CA SER A 320 -8.97 9.52 -0.95
C SER A 320 -9.86 10.68 -0.51
N PHE A 321 -9.45 11.36 0.55
CA PHE A 321 -9.91 12.72 0.87
C PHE A 321 -8.79 13.69 0.48
N GLN A 322 -9.10 14.63 -0.42
CA GLN A 322 -8.09 15.47 -1.07
C GLN A 322 -8.48 16.94 -1.03
N GLY A 323 -7.47 17.80 -0.88
CA GLY A 323 -7.63 19.23 -0.66
C GLY A 323 -8.10 19.56 0.76
N GLY A 324 -8.03 20.83 1.15
CA GLY A 324 -8.54 21.29 2.46
C GLY A 324 -10.03 20.97 2.62
N ASP A 325 -10.79 21.04 1.52
CA ASP A 325 -12.22 20.75 1.51
C ASP A 325 -12.55 19.27 1.77
N GLY A 326 -11.59 18.36 1.51
CA GLY A 326 -11.80 16.92 1.69
C GLY A 326 -11.93 16.55 3.16
N PHE A 327 -11.38 17.40 4.04
CA PHE A 327 -11.42 17.21 5.49
C PHE A 327 -12.56 17.96 6.16
N LEU A 328 -13.43 18.64 5.41
CA LEU A 328 -14.58 19.37 6.00
C LEU A 328 -15.48 18.43 6.80
N HIS A 329 -15.69 17.21 6.30
CA HIS A 329 -16.46 16.21 7.04
C HIS A 329 -15.76 15.71 8.32
N PHE A 330 -14.48 16.00 8.53
CA PHE A 330 -13.73 15.62 9.72
C PHE A 330 -13.35 16.83 10.59
N ALA A 331 -13.89 18.01 10.31
CA ALA A 331 -13.51 19.24 11.00
C ALA A 331 -13.99 19.29 12.46
N ASN A 332 -15.05 18.54 12.82
CA ASN A 332 -15.51 18.34 14.19
C ASN A 332 -16.36 17.05 14.30
N PRO A 333 -16.66 16.56 15.52
CA PRO A 333 -17.45 15.34 15.72
C PRO A 333 -18.83 15.37 15.04
N ALA A 334 -19.54 16.50 15.08
CA ALA A 334 -20.87 16.62 14.49
C ALA A 334 -20.89 16.56 12.96
N LEU A 335 -19.77 16.84 12.30
CA LEU A 335 -19.62 16.68 10.84
C LEU A 335 -19.14 15.27 10.44
N ALA A 336 -18.54 14.54 11.39
CA ALA A 336 -17.97 13.21 11.20
C ALA A 336 -18.98 12.08 11.51
N GLU A 337 -20.02 12.37 12.29
CA GLU A 337 -21.19 11.51 12.56
C GLU A 337 -22.17 11.45 11.38
#